data_AF-A0A959TEG4-F1
#
_entry.id   AF-A0A959TEG4-F1
#
_cell.length_a   1.000
_cell.length_b   1.000
_cell.length_c   1.000
_cell.angle_alpha   90.00
_cell.angle_beta   90.00
_cell.angle_gamma   90.00
#
_symmetry.space_group_name_H-M   'P 1'
#
loop_
_entity.id
_entity.type
_entity.pdbx_description
1 polymer ?
#
loop_
_entity_poly.entity_id
_entity_poly.type
_entity_poly.pdbx_seq_one_letter_code
_entity_poly.pdbx_strand_id
1 'polypeptide(L)'
;DFGVMGGYAHTFVVSSNWFLTGSLALGIGPTFYSKQLDTPERVGDSDDRRSGGFHAQGRVAFGRNGPRTCLALSYNIENVTYSLGDGEDFSWSVGNFRVNLAHRFGVQVRP
;
A
#
# COMPACT_ATOMS: atom_id res chain seq x y z
N ASP A 1 7.83 3.92 11.50
CA ASP A 1 6.47 4.46 11.30
C ASP A 1 5.48 3.39 11.72
N PHE A 2 4.51 3.74 12.57
CA PHE A 2 3.48 2.83 13.05
C PHE A 2 2.13 3.51 12.88
N GLY A 3 1.17 2.83 12.27
CA GLY A 3 -0.14 3.42 12.01
C GLY A 3 -1.24 2.36 11.95
N VAL A 4 -2.46 2.82 12.18
CA VAL A 4 -3.66 2.00 11.94
C VAL A 4 -4.27 2.43 10.62
N MET A 5 -4.65 1.45 9.81
CA MET A 5 -5.34 1.68 8.54
C MET A 5 -6.69 0.99 8.57
N GLY A 6 -7.71 1.71 8.11
CA GLY A 6 -9.05 1.19 7.88
C GLY A 6 -9.43 1.34 6.42
N GLY A 7 -10.15 0.38 5.86
CA GLY A 7 -10.50 0.42 4.46
C GLY A 7 -11.64 -0.49 4.09
N TYR A 8 -12.05 -0.38 2.83
CA TYR A 8 -13.07 -1.21 2.23
C TYR A 8 -12.54 -1.82 0.94
N ALA A 9 -12.90 -3.08 0.72
CA ALA A 9 -12.60 -3.81 -0.50
C ALA A 9 -13.90 -4.40 -1.04
N HIS A 10 -14.06 -4.32 -2.37
CA HIS A 10 -15.19 -4.89 -3.05
C HIS A 10 -14.76 -5.56 -4.34
N THR A 11 -15.38 -6.71 -4.63
CA THR A 11 -15.13 -7.47 -5.85
C THR A 11 -16.44 -7.64 -6.60
N PHE A 12 -16.48 -7.11 -7.82
CA PHE A 12 -17.54 -7.34 -8.78
C PHE A 12 -17.22 -8.58 -9.60
N VAL A 13 -18.14 -9.53 -9.64
CA VAL A 13 -18.10 -10.66 -10.57
C VAL A 13 -18.91 -10.25 -11.80
N VAL A 14 -18.23 -9.87 -12.87
CA VAL A 14 -18.86 -9.30 -14.09
C VAL A 14 -19.48 -10.39 -14.96
N SER A 15 -18.87 -11.58 -14.96
CA SER A 15 -19.33 -12.77 -15.66
C SER A 15 -18.84 -14.00 -14.90
N SER A 16 -19.24 -15.21 -15.30
CA SER A 16 -18.97 -16.47 -14.58
C SER A 16 -17.49 -16.69 -14.20
N ASN A 17 -16.56 -16.07 -14.93
CA ASN A 17 -15.13 -16.19 -14.68
C ASN A 17 -14.39 -14.85 -14.63
N TRP A 18 -15.06 -13.69 -14.75
CA TRP A 18 -14.38 -12.39 -14.77
C TRP A 18 -14.64 -11.61 -13.49
N PHE A 19 -13.59 -11.04 -12.93
CA PHE A 19 -13.67 -10.23 -11.72
C PHE A 19 -13.02 -8.86 -11.90
N LEU A 20 -13.56 -7.90 -11.18
CA LEU A 20 -12.98 -6.58 -10.95
C LEU A 20 -13.01 -6.30 -9.45
N THR A 21 -11.84 -6.13 -8.85
CA THR A 21 -11.68 -5.81 -7.43
C THR A 21 -11.15 -4.40 -7.29
N GLY A 22 -11.77 -3.63 -6.40
CA GLY A 22 -11.27 -2.34 -5.95
C GLY A 22 -11.16 -2.33 -4.43
N SER A 23 -10.14 -1.67 -3.90
CA SER A 23 -10.04 -1.40 -2.47
C SER A 23 -9.41 -0.04 -2.23
N LEU A 24 -9.86 0.61 -1.16
CA LEU A 24 -9.28 1.83 -0.65
C LEU A 24 -9.11 1.69 0.87
N ALA A 25 -7.92 2.02 1.36
CA ALA A 25 -7.62 2.08 2.78
C ALA A 25 -6.96 3.43 3.11
N LEU A 26 -7.41 4.05 4.18
CA LEU A 26 -6.85 5.28 4.73
C LEU A 26 -6.36 4.99 6.14
N GLY A 27 -5.29 5.66 6.55
CA GLY A 27 -4.70 5.47 7.86
C GLY A 27 -4.01 6.71 8.37
N ILE A 28 -3.81 6.70 9.68
CA ILE A 28 -3.02 7.69 10.38
C ILE A 28 -2.06 6.96 11.32
N GLY A 29 -0.87 7.52 11.50
CA GLY A 29 0.15 6.91 12.34
C GLY A 29 1.20 7.89 12.83
N PRO A 30 1.75 7.72 14.05
CA PRO A 30 2.94 8.43 14.45
C PRO A 30 4.17 7.99 13.66
N THR A 31 4.87 9.00 13.12
CA THR A 31 6.13 8.83 12.44
C THR A 31 7.25 9.43 13.29
N PHE A 32 8.30 8.64 13.49
CA PHE A 32 9.52 9.05 14.18
C PHE A 32 10.57 9.34 13.12
N TYR A 33 11.09 10.56 13.10
CA TYR A 33 12.18 10.95 12.22
C TYR A 33 13.22 11.74 13.01
N SER A 34 14.48 11.55 12.63
CA SER A 34 15.59 12.34 13.16
C SER A 34 16.05 13.30 12.06
N LYS A 35 15.94 14.61 12.31
CA LYS A 35 16.57 15.64 11.47
C LYS A 35 17.97 15.89 12.03
N GLN A 36 19.02 15.69 11.23
CA GLN A 36 20.35 16.20 11.55
C GLN A 36 20.41 17.67 11.14
N LEU A 37 20.61 18.57 12.12
CA LEU A 37 20.78 20.00 11.88
C LEU A 37 22.27 20.29 11.62
N ASP A 38 22.64 20.47 10.36
CA ASP A 38 23.96 21.02 9.98
C ASP A 38 23.90 22.55 10.02
N THR A 39 23.94 23.12 11.23
CA THR A 39 24.10 24.57 11.43
C THR A 39 25.30 24.79 12.36
N PRO A 40 26.21 25.76 12.07
CA PRO A 40 27.49 25.89 12.77
C PRO A 40 27.41 26.08 14.30
N GLU A 41 26.26 26.43 14.86
CA GLU A 41 26.03 26.56 16.31
C GLU A 41 25.46 25.30 16.99
N ARG A 42 25.03 24.27 16.24
CA ARG A 42 24.33 23.07 16.76
C ARG A 42 24.75 21.75 16.11
N VAL A 43 26.02 21.66 15.69
CA VAL A 43 26.59 20.42 15.15
C VAL A 43 26.50 19.31 16.21
N GLY A 44 25.66 18.30 15.97
CA GLY A 44 25.51 17.12 16.84
C GLY A 44 24.23 17.07 17.68
N ASP A 45 23.34 18.07 17.58
CA ASP A 45 22.06 18.06 18.30
C ASP A 45 20.99 17.34 17.45
N SER A 46 20.45 16.22 17.97
CA SER A 46 19.39 15.44 17.32
C SER A 46 18.05 15.74 17.97
N ASP A 47 17.16 16.44 17.25
CA ASP A 47 15.81 16.75 17.74
C ASP A 47 14.87 15.59 17.35
N ASP A 48 14.53 14.74 18.33
CA ASP A 48 13.59 13.62 18.16
C ASP A 48 12.15 14.17 18.04
N ARG A 49 11.74 14.46 16.81
CA ARG A 49 10.39 14.98 16.55
C ARG A 49 9.42 13.84 16.24
N ARG A 50 8.25 13.92 16.88
CA ARG A 50 7.09 13.06 16.62
C ARG A 50 6.10 13.85 15.79
N SER A 51 5.72 13.29 14.64
CA SER A 51 4.68 13.90 13.81
C SER A 51 3.62 12.90 13.40
N GLY A 52 2.44 13.43 13.06
CA GLY A 52 1.36 12.65 12.47
C GLY A 52 1.62 12.40 10.98
N GLY A 53 1.51 11.15 10.59
CA GLY A 53 1.49 10.68 9.22
C GLY A 53 0.08 10.35 8.75
N PHE A 54 -0.20 10.65 7.49
CA PHE A 54 -1.38 10.21 6.76
C PHE A 54 -0.99 9.21 5.68
N HIS A 55 -1.72 8.10 5.61
CA HIS A 55 -1.50 7.02 4.67
C HIS A 55 -2.76 6.81 3.84
N ALA A 56 -2.60 6.76 2.52
CA ALA A 56 -3.69 6.42 1.61
C ALA A 56 -3.23 5.35 0.63
N GLN A 57 -3.95 4.24 0.59
CA GLN A 57 -3.60 3.08 -0.22
C GLN A 57 -4.78 2.66 -1.08
N GLY A 58 -4.56 2.65 -2.39
CA GLY A 58 -5.52 2.21 -3.39
C GLY A 58 -5.05 0.93 -4.05
N ARG A 59 -5.95 -0.04 -4.23
CA ARG A 59 -5.68 -1.21 -5.07
C ARG A 59 -6.81 -1.44 -6.04
N VAL A 60 -6.44 -1.82 -7.25
CA VAL A 60 -7.37 -2.30 -8.27
C VAL A 60 -6.81 -3.57 -8.89
N ALA A 61 -7.69 -4.53 -9.16
CA ALA A 61 -7.34 -5.74 -9.85
C ALA A 61 -8.46 -6.15 -10.80
N PHE A 62 -8.08 -6.68 -11.96
CA PHE A 62 -9.00 -7.19 -12.95
C PHE A 62 -8.44 -8.48 -13.51
N GLY A 63 -9.30 -9.46 -13.72
CA GLY A 63 -8.83 -10.72 -14.25
C GLY A 63 -9.92 -11.72 -14.57
N ARG A 64 -9.46 -12.84 -15.12
CA ARG A 64 -10.26 -14.01 -15.41
C ARG A 64 -9.80 -15.17 -14.53
N ASN A 65 -10.69 -15.65 -13.68
CA ASN A 65 -10.52 -16.83 -12.87
C ASN A 65 -11.36 -17.98 -13.46
N GLY A 66 -10.75 -18.79 -14.32
CA GLY A 66 -11.38 -19.99 -14.88
C GLY A 66 -11.18 -21.23 -14.00
N PRO A 67 -11.66 -22.41 -14.43
CA PRO A 67 -11.56 -23.64 -13.65
C PRO A 67 -10.11 -24.06 -13.34
N ARG A 68 -9.22 -24.01 -14.35
CA ARG A 68 -7.82 -24.46 -14.22
C ARG A 68 -6.78 -23.34 -14.26
N THR A 69 -7.15 -22.15 -14.73
CA THR A 69 -6.20 -21.04 -14.91
C THR A 69 -6.78 -19.74 -14.35
N CYS A 70 -5.90 -18.92 -13.79
CA CYS A 70 -6.20 -17.57 -13.38
C CYS A 70 -5.21 -16.62 -14.07
N LEU A 71 -5.74 -15.58 -14.69
CA LEU A 71 -4.99 -14.48 -15.30
C LEU A 71 -5.50 -13.19 -14.69
N ALA A 72 -4.63 -12.40 -14.08
CA ALA A 72 -5.04 -11.14 -13.45
C ALA A 72 -3.96 -10.06 -13.56
N LEU A 73 -4.42 -8.84 -13.75
CA LEU A 73 -3.62 -7.62 -13.63
C LEU A 73 -4.02 -6.92 -12.35
N SER A 74 -3.03 -6.41 -11.61
CA SER A 74 -3.31 -5.63 -10.41
C SER A 74 -2.35 -4.47 -10.27
N TYR A 75 -2.86 -3.37 -9.74
CA TYR A 75 -2.09 -2.19 -9.40
C TYR A 75 -2.37 -1.81 -7.95
N ASN A 76 -1.31 -1.56 -7.20
CA ASN A 76 -1.35 -0.97 -5.86
C ASN A 76 -0.62 0.36 -5.91
N ILE A 77 -1.21 1.39 -5.32
CA ILE A 77 -0.56 2.66 -5.03
C ILE A 77 -0.70 2.97 -3.55
N GLU A 78 0.38 3.43 -2.95
CA GLU A 78 0.42 3.94 -1.60
C GLU A 78 1.00 5.35 -1.61
N ASN A 79 0.28 6.26 -0.98
CA ASN A 79 0.69 7.64 -0.77
C ASN A 79 0.82 7.85 0.71
N VAL A 80 1.93 8.46 1.11
CA VAL A 80 2.21 8.72 2.50
C VAL A 80 2.71 10.14 2.64
N THR A 81 2.10 10.87 3.56
CA THR A 81 2.41 12.26 3.86
C THR A 81 2.70 12.41 5.34
N TYR A 82 3.80 13.06 5.70
CA TYR A 82 4.16 13.39 7.07
C TYR A 82 4.43 14.88 7.18
N SER A 83 3.98 15.50 8.26
CA SER A 83 4.41 16.87 8.58
C SER A 83 5.79 16.82 9.24
N LEU A 84 6.74 17.63 8.80
CA LEU A 84 8.10 17.67 9.35
C LEU A 84 8.28 18.73 10.45
N GLY A 85 7.19 19.37 10.88
CA GLY A 85 7.20 20.55 11.72
C GLY A 85 7.59 21.81 10.93
N ASP A 86 7.37 22.99 11.51
CA ASP A 86 7.73 24.29 10.93
C ASP A 86 7.07 24.60 9.56
N GLY A 87 5.93 23.95 9.27
CA GLY A 87 5.16 24.16 8.03
C GLY A 87 5.69 23.39 6.81
N GLU A 88 6.66 22.50 7.00
CA GLU A 88 7.16 21.61 5.94
C GLU A 88 6.40 20.28 5.93
N ASP A 89 5.99 19.82 4.75
CA ASP A 89 5.41 18.49 4.55
C ASP A 89 6.30 17.65 3.64
N PHE A 90 6.45 16.37 3.97
CA PHE A 90 7.10 15.39 3.11
C PHE A 90 6.08 14.37 2.63
N SER A 91 5.94 14.25 1.32
CA SER A 91 5.05 13.26 0.70
C SER A 91 5.80 12.37 -0.27
N TRP A 92 5.49 11.08 -0.27
CA TRP A 92 5.98 10.15 -1.26
C TRP A 92 4.89 9.18 -1.70
N SER A 93 5.04 8.69 -2.93
CA SER A 93 4.09 7.77 -3.56
C SER A 93 4.86 6.59 -4.14
N VAL A 94 4.45 5.36 -3.82
CA VAL A 94 4.98 4.15 -4.44
C VAL A 94 3.87 3.33 -5.04
N GLY A 95 4.09 2.92 -6.28
CA GLY A 95 3.20 2.05 -7.02
C GLY A 95 3.82 0.69 -7.28
N ASN A 96 2.98 -0.33 -7.40
CA ASN A 96 3.39 -1.65 -7.85
C ASN A 96 2.36 -2.23 -8.81
N PHE A 97 2.81 -2.50 -10.04
CA PHE A 97 2.04 -3.20 -11.06
C PHE A 97 2.42 -4.68 -11.07
N ARG A 98 1.44 -5.58 -11.12
CA ARG A 98 1.65 -7.03 -11.16
C ARG A 98 0.83 -7.68 -12.27
N VAL A 99 1.45 -8.65 -12.91
CA VAL A 99 0.80 -9.62 -13.80
C VAL A 99 0.84 -10.97 -13.09
N ASN A 100 -0.33 -11.58 -12.90
CA ASN A 100 -0.47 -12.86 -12.22
C ASN A 100 -0.96 -13.91 -13.22
N LEU A 101 -0.23 -15.01 -13.31
CA LEU A 101 -0.61 -16.22 -14.03
C LEU A 101 -0.53 -17.39 -13.05
N ALA A 102 -1.64 -18.07 -12.81
CA ALA A 102 -1.69 -19.26 -11.97
C ALA A 102 -2.39 -20.41 -12.70
N HIS A 103 -1.92 -21.64 -12.45
CA HIS A 103 -2.50 -22.86 -12.97
C HIS A 103 -2.80 -23.84 -11.82
N ARG A 104 -4.00 -24.44 -11.82
CA ARG A 104 -4.41 -25.44 -10.82
C ARG A 104 -4.11 -26.84 -11.35
N PHE A 105 -3.15 -27.52 -10.74
CA PHE A 105 -2.86 -28.92 -11.03
C PHE A 105 -3.83 -29.82 -10.27
N GLY A 106 -4.62 -30.60 -11.00
CA GLY A 106 -5.52 -31.59 -10.41
C GLY A 106 -4.74 -32.84 -10.04
N VAL A 107 -4.18 -32.89 -8.83
CA VAL A 107 -3.63 -34.14 -8.30
C VAL A 107 -4.78 -34.90 -7.66
N GLN A 108 -5.21 -36.00 -8.30
CA GLN A 108 -6.02 -37.01 -7.61
C GLN A 108 -5.10 -37.74 -6.63
N VAL A 109 -5.17 -37.36 -5.36
CA VAL A 109 -4.60 -38.18 -4.30
C VAL A 109 -5.48 -39.42 -4.21
N ARG A 110 -4.99 -40.55 -4.72
CA ARG A 110 -5.63 -41.84 -4.48
C ARG A 110 -5.52 -42.15 -2.98
N PRO A 111 -6.59 -42.59 -2.32
CA PRO A 111 -6.55 -42.99 -0.91
C PRO A 111 -5.61 -44.19 -0.70
#